data_AF-A0AA88X2X1-F1
#
_entry.id   AF-A0AA88X2X1-F1
#
_cell.length_a   1.000
_cell.length_b   1.000
_cell.length_c   1.000
_cell.angle_alpha   90.00
_cell.angle_beta   90.00
_cell.angle_gamma   90.00
#
_symmetry.space_group_name_H-M   'P 1'
#
loop_
_entity.id
_entity.type
_entity.pdbx_description
1 polymer ?
#
loop_
_entity_poly.entity_id
_entity_poly.type
_entity_poly.pdbx_seq_one_letter_code
_entity_poly.pdbx_strand_id
1 'polypeptide(L)'
;PLSFDIQKQESEIEAAEWMPFDDYAAQPFVQTNELQKYLIDICLAKESGEYTGFTPVPTLVRYDYENEIIVGEGLTRTERRLYCFSA
;
A
#
# COMPACT_ATOMS: atom_id res chain seq x y z
N PRO A 1 2.73 -9.37 7.26
CA PRO A 1 3.45 -8.20 7.85
C PRO A 1 4.22 -8.66 9.10
N LEU A 2 5.18 -7.86 9.59
CA LEU A 2 5.94 -8.20 10.80
C LEU A 2 5.13 -7.98 12.10
N SER A 3 4.16 -7.06 12.09
CA SER A 3 3.20 -6.85 13.17
C SER A 3 1.88 -6.27 12.62
N PHE A 4 0.81 -6.40 13.39
CA PHE A 4 -0.49 -5.75 13.16
C PHE A 4 -0.83 -4.70 14.21
N ASP A 5 0.03 -4.50 15.21
CA ASP A 5 -0.13 -3.46 16.22
C ASP A 5 0.13 -2.10 15.58
N ILE A 6 -0.84 -1.19 15.72
CA ILE A 6 -0.71 0.17 15.19
C ILE A 6 0.10 1.00 16.18
N GLN A 7 1.16 1.65 15.68
CA GLN A 7 1.89 2.69 16.39
C GLN A 7 1.59 4.01 15.69
N LYS A 8 0.72 4.80 16.29
CA LYS A 8 0.27 6.08 15.74
C LYS A 8 1.36 7.15 15.97
N GLN A 9 1.49 8.09 15.02
CA GLN A 9 2.38 9.25 15.14
C GLN A 9 1.62 10.46 15.69
N GLU A 10 1.63 10.63 17.02
CA GLU A 10 0.68 11.51 17.69
C GLU A 10 0.82 12.99 17.32
N SER A 11 1.97 13.37 16.75
CA SER A 11 2.25 14.73 16.29
C SER A 11 1.52 15.12 15.01
N GLU A 12 1.14 14.14 14.18
CA GLU A 12 0.59 14.40 12.85
C GLU A 12 -0.85 13.92 12.68
N ILE A 13 -1.27 12.90 13.44
CA ILE A 13 -2.49 12.15 13.10
C ILE A 13 -3.39 11.90 14.31
N GLU A 14 -4.68 12.15 14.14
CA GLU A 14 -5.66 12.07 15.23
C GLU A 14 -6.03 10.63 15.57
N ALA A 15 -6.25 9.78 14.57
CA ALA A 15 -6.64 8.38 14.75
C ALA A 15 -6.04 7.49 13.67
N ALA A 16 -5.83 6.22 14.01
CA ALA A 16 -5.44 5.18 13.08
C ALA A 16 -6.09 3.86 13.51
N GLU A 17 -6.86 3.27 12.61
CA GLU A 17 -7.50 1.98 12.82
C GLU A 17 -7.46 1.13 11.54
N TRP A 18 -7.55 -0.18 11.72
CA TRP A 18 -7.72 -1.09 10.60
C TRP A 18 -9.18 -1.07 10.14
N MET A 19 -9.41 -0.74 8.88
CA MET A 19 -10.73 -0.77 8.26
C MET A 19 -10.83 -1.92 7.24
N PRO A 20 -11.97 -2.63 7.16
CA PRO A 20 -12.24 -3.53 6.05
C PRO A 20 -12.15 -2.78 4.71
N PHE A 21 -11.58 -3.43 3.69
CA PHE A 21 -11.39 -2.77 2.40
C PHE A 21 -12.71 -2.36 1.75
N ASP A 22 -13.73 -3.23 1.84
CA ASP A 22 -15.05 -2.95 1.29
C ASP A 22 -15.69 -1.71 1.96
N ASP A 23 -15.51 -1.55 3.27
CA ASP A 23 -15.98 -0.38 4.02
C ASP A 23 -15.25 0.89 3.59
N TYR A 24 -13.94 0.80 3.34
CA TYR A 24 -13.15 1.91 2.79
C TYR A 24 -13.60 2.27 1.37
N ALA A 25 -13.73 1.28 0.49
CA ALA A 25 -14.14 1.47 -0.89
C ALA A 25 -15.54 2.10 -0.98
N ALA A 26 -16.43 1.78 -0.05
CA ALA A 26 -17.78 2.35 0.03
C ALA A 26 -17.82 3.81 0.54
N GLN A 27 -16.72 4.38 1.01
CA GLN A 27 -16.74 5.75 1.54
C GLN A 27 -17.14 6.78 0.47
N PRO A 28 -17.98 7.78 0.80
CA PRO A 28 -18.48 8.74 -0.17
C PRO A 28 -17.38 9.48 -0.92
N PHE A 29 -16.27 9.80 -0.24
CA PHE A 29 -15.16 10.49 -0.87
C PHE A 29 -14.53 9.64 -1.98
N VAL A 30 -14.28 8.35 -1.71
CA VAL A 30 -13.70 7.34 -2.64
C VAL A 30 -14.54 7.21 -3.90
N GLN A 31 -15.86 7.22 -3.74
CA GLN A 31 -16.81 7.08 -4.85
C GLN A 31 -16.93 8.34 -5.72
N THR A 32 -16.54 9.50 -5.20
CA THR A 32 -16.73 10.79 -5.88
C THR A 32 -15.62 11.08 -6.91
N ASN A 33 -14.43 10.52 -6.75
CA ASN A 33 -13.27 10.83 -7.58
C ASN A 33 -12.87 9.67 -8.51
N GLU A 34 -12.78 9.92 -9.81
CA GLU A 34 -12.36 8.93 -10.81
C GLU A 34 -10.96 8.35 -10.54
N LEU A 35 -10.03 9.16 -10.03
CA LEU A 35 -8.70 8.67 -9.63
C LEU A 35 -8.82 7.61 -8.52
N GLN A 36 -9.73 7.82 -7.58
CA GLN A 36 -9.93 6.88 -6.47
C GLN A 36 -10.54 5.57 -6.96
N LYS A 37 -11.43 5.60 -7.96
CA LYS A 37 -11.93 4.38 -8.62
C LYS A 37 -10.81 3.56 -9.24
N TYR A 38 -9.91 4.19 -10.00
CA TYR A 38 -8.75 3.50 -10.55
C TYR A 38 -7.83 2.91 -9.47
N LEU A 39 -7.66 3.61 -8.34
CA LEU A 39 -6.89 3.08 -7.20
C LEU A 39 -7.56 1.84 -6.60
N ILE A 40 -8.90 1.84 -6.45
CA ILE A 40 -9.67 0.68 -5.98
C ILE A 40 -9.51 -0.49 -6.95
N ASP A 41 -9.62 -0.26 -8.25
CA ASP A 41 -9.46 -1.31 -9.27
C ASP A 41 -8.06 -1.95 -9.22
N ILE A 42 -7.00 -1.16 -9.03
CA ILE A 42 -5.64 -1.67 -8.86
C ILE A 42 -5.52 -2.49 -7.58
N CYS A 43 -6.12 -2.04 -6.47
CA CYS A 43 -6.11 -2.78 -5.21
C CYS A 43 -6.84 -4.14 -5.34
N LEU A 44 -7.98 -4.16 -6.02
CA LEU A 44 -8.73 -5.39 -6.30
C LEU A 44 -7.93 -6.35 -7.19
N ALA A 45 -7.31 -5.84 -8.26
CA ALA A 45 -6.45 -6.63 -9.12
C ALA A 45 -5.22 -7.17 -8.36
N LYS A 46 -4.68 -6.43 -7.39
CA LYS A 46 -3.59 -6.90 -6.53
C LYS A 46 -4.06 -8.02 -5.60
N GLU A 47 -5.28 -7.94 -5.08
CA GLU A 47 -5.87 -8.99 -4.23
C GLU A 47 -6.18 -10.27 -5.03
N SER A 48 -6.72 -10.14 -6.24
CA SER A 48 -6.98 -11.28 -7.13
C SER A 48 -5.69 -11.91 -7.69
N GLY A 49 -4.56 -11.20 -7.58
CA GLY A 49 -3.27 -11.61 -8.14
C GLY A 49 -3.10 -11.27 -9.63
N GLU A 50 -4.03 -10.52 -10.20
CA GLU A 50 -4.01 -10.04 -11.58
C GLU A 50 -3.08 -8.82 -11.76
N TYR A 51 -2.75 -8.13 -10.66
CA TYR A 51 -1.76 -7.06 -10.63
C TYR A 51 -0.56 -7.45 -9.77
N THR A 52 0.60 -7.66 -10.40
CA THR A 52 1.84 -8.04 -9.71
C THR A 52 2.54 -6.83 -9.09
N GLY A 53 2.41 -5.66 -9.70
CA GLY A 53 3.13 -4.46 -9.31
C GLY A 53 4.65 -4.62 -9.45
N PHE A 54 5.38 -3.77 -8.73
CA PHE A 54 6.82 -3.81 -8.74
C PHE A 54 7.38 -4.34 -7.41
N THR A 55 8.53 -5.00 -7.49
CA THR A 55 9.26 -5.58 -6.36
C THR A 55 10.69 -5.03 -6.36
N PRO A 56 11.23 -4.66 -5.18
CA PRO A 56 12.60 -4.19 -5.07
C PRO A 56 13.59 -5.31 -5.40
N VAL A 57 14.57 -4.98 -6.24
CA VAL A 57 15.69 -5.83 -6.64
C VAL A 57 16.97 -5.23 -6.04
N PRO A 58 17.58 -5.89 -5.04
CA PRO A 58 18.83 -5.44 -4.45
C PRO A 58 19.94 -5.46 -5.50
N THR A 59 20.60 -4.32 -5.73
CA THR A 59 21.72 -4.23 -6.67
C THR A 59 22.99 -3.79 -5.94
N LEU A 60 24.10 -4.48 -6.22
CA LEU A 60 25.42 -4.07 -5.74
C LEU A 60 26.04 -3.12 -6.76
N VAL A 61 26.02 -1.82 -6.47
CA VAL A 61 26.83 -0.84 -7.19
C VAL A 61 28.25 -0.86 -6.62
N ARG A 62 29.25 -1.08 -7.49
CA ARG A 62 30.66 -1.17 -7.11
C ARG A 62 31.29 0.22 -6.97
N TYR A 63 30.83 0.98 -5.98
CA TYR A 63 31.56 2.10 -5.39
C TYR A 63 31.27 2.09 -3.88
N ASP A 64 32.28 2.36 -3.06
CA ASP A 64 32.40 1.88 -1.68
C ASP A 64 31.37 2.39 -0.65
N TYR A 65 30.34 3.16 -1.01
CA TYR A 65 29.32 3.64 -0.08
C TYR A 65 27.97 3.86 -0.78
N GLU A 66 27.15 2.82 -0.92
CA GLU A 66 25.67 2.83 -0.83
C GLU A 66 25.06 1.57 -1.48
N ASN A 67 24.03 0.98 -0.86
CA ASN A 67 23.21 -0.06 -1.49
C ASN A 67 22.12 0.62 -2.33
N GLU A 68 22.08 0.36 -3.63
CA GLU A 68 21.02 0.87 -4.51
C GLU A 68 19.91 -0.19 -4.67
N ILE A 69 18.65 0.24 -4.54
CA ILE A 69 17.47 -0.61 -4.77
C ILE A 69 16.82 -0.17 -6.07
N ILE A 70 16.80 -1.06 -7.06
CA ILE A 70 16.06 -0.87 -8.30
C ILE A 70 14.69 -1.53 -8.15
N VAL A 71 13.66 -0.95 -8.74
CA VAL A 71 12.28 -1.46 -8.68
C VAL A 71 11.97 -2.14 -10.00
N GLY A 72 11.74 -3.47 -9.99
CA GLY A 72 11.44 -4.28 -11.19
C GLY A 72 10.07 -4.95 -11.10
N GLU A 73 9.58 -5.59 -12.16
CA GLU A 73 8.31 -6.35 -12.09
C GLU A 73 8.49 -7.58 -11.19
N GLY A 74 7.57 -7.83 -10.26
CA GLY A 74 7.69 -8.99 -9.38
C GLY A 74 6.40 -9.45 -8.72
N LEU A 75 6.30 -10.76 -8.50
CA LEU A 75 5.17 -11.45 -7.91
C LEU A 75 5.26 -11.40 -6.37
N THR A 76 4.84 -10.29 -5.77
CA THR A 76 4.66 -10.22 -4.30
C THR A 76 3.19 -10.36 -3.95
N ARG A 77 2.86 -11.41 -3.19
CA ARG A 77 1.53 -11.58 -2.59
C ARG A 77 1.50 -10.81 -1.27
N THR A 78 0.85 -9.66 -1.27
CA THR A 78 0.71 -8.80 -0.07
C THR A 78 -0.54 -9.21 0.70
N GLU A 79 -0.41 -9.52 1.98
CA GLU A 79 -1.56 -9.78 2.85
C GLU A 79 -2.23 -8.48 3.32
N ARG A 80 -3.56 -8.58 3.41
CA ARG A 80 -4.57 -7.54 3.57
C ARG A 80 -4.34 -6.58 4.76
N ARG A 81 -4.40 -5.28 4.47
CA ARG A 81 -5.30 -4.25 5.04
C ARG A 81 -4.73 -2.87 4.71
N LEU A 82 -5.55 -1.97 4.16
CA LEU A 82 -5.17 -0.59 3.84
C LEU A 82 -5.24 0.27 5.10
N TYR A 83 -4.27 1.17 5.25
CA TYR A 83 -4.31 2.24 6.24
C TYR A 83 -5.11 3.40 5.66
N CYS A 84 -6.09 3.93 6.40
CA CYS A 84 -6.70 5.19 6.04
C CYS A 84 -6.71 6.15 7.23
N PHE A 85 -6.36 7.41 6.95
CA PHE A 85 -6.58 8.55 7.81
C PHE A 85 -8.05 8.94 7.73
N SER A 86 -8.78 8.92 8.85
CA SER A 86 -9.95 9.78 8.99
C SER A 86 -9.42 11.19 9.23
N ALA A 87 -9.66 12.10 8.28
CA ALA A 87 -9.63 13.53 8.54
C ALA A 87 -10.99 13.98 9.09
#